data_AF-A0A9W4IMX1-F1
#
_entry.id   AF-A0A9W4IMX1-F1
#
_cell.length_a   1.000
_cell.length_b   1.000
_cell.length_c   1.000
_cell.angle_alpha   90.00
_cell.angle_beta   90.00
_cell.angle_gamma   90.00
#
_symmetry.space_group_name_H-M   'P 1'
#
loop_
_entity.id
_entity.type
_entity.pdbx_description
1 polymer ?
#
loop_
_entity_poly.entity_id
_entity_poly.type
_entity_poly.pdbx_seq_one_letter_code
_entity_poly.pdbx_strand_id
1 'polypeptide(L)'
;MHLKKSFGGILALLTFVKALPSPEQVQKPSCRFAHQYSQREIIRDPTAFVNDLLFWEGKFHQNNISYNRNNGITYDGTNIDWVTGEATIKHSTSAASKESLQIMLYTHAIAGSPEAARFLSPENPAAAPDLVASIMQKKLHTYLRFNQTFPGFGGFLPWILADGEDPIPTPDWDNRVPGLDNGELLWAVYGFIQALENTGNKSYLELAQKWQTWLDYTKTTAAKIFYFGSGKVCAVVAMENQSLPVNHRAQSYQCEKDVLLDDPFEGEIFTFWLQFFGGLSDTDKKTLWEVKRPQLVSVDYQMGNFGPITVQKGYWFSSHETWKALQMPYYDIDIVRRLFKNAERVRTCNSVATKKPGMFASINNITDPSSGDVTGYISNAGVPSISNQTVQELDVITPYSVFPTILFDKSIGLAWWRNMAIAKKMQNIYGSTESTRVDGTGVSALVTWDSKVTTVVAILGGVTDLVRQKMKADGVYAEFVKVIETEYSRVFTQLQGEDVDLCLPKDTVSDAGLVDFTTCN
;
A
#
# COMPACT_ATOMS: atom_id res chain seq x y z
N MET A 1 1.81 -63.89 70.26
CA MET A 1 3.23 -63.66 70.59
C MET A 1 3.86 -62.91 69.42
N HIS A 2 4.38 -61.71 69.71
CA HIS A 2 5.26 -60.85 68.92
C HIS A 2 4.83 -60.17 67.60
N LEU A 3 4.86 -58.82 67.70
CA LEU A 3 4.93 -57.79 66.67
C LEU A 3 6.02 -58.02 65.59
N LYS A 4 5.74 -57.51 64.38
CA LYS A 4 6.60 -56.70 63.48
C LYS A 4 5.90 -56.61 62.12
N LYS A 5 5.99 -55.58 61.28
CA LYS A 5 6.41 -54.16 61.35
C LYS A 5 5.80 -53.56 60.06
N SER A 6 5.20 -52.38 60.16
CA SER A 6 4.71 -51.59 59.03
C SER A 6 5.88 -51.13 58.13
N PHE A 7 5.73 -51.27 56.82
CA PHE A 7 6.43 -50.48 55.80
C PHE A 7 5.38 -49.81 54.91
N GLY A 8 5.16 -48.52 55.15
CA GLY A 8 4.44 -47.64 54.23
C GLY A 8 5.40 -47.19 53.12
N GLY A 9 5.09 -47.57 51.88
CA GLY A 9 5.69 -46.97 50.69
C GLY A 9 4.82 -45.82 50.21
N ILE A 10 5.28 -44.58 50.41
CA ILE A 10 4.72 -43.40 49.79
C ILE A 10 5.21 -43.37 48.34
N LEU A 11 4.29 -43.60 47.39
CA LEU A 11 4.53 -43.41 45.97
C LEU A 11 4.45 -41.89 45.69
N ALA A 12 5.60 -41.23 45.59
CA ALA A 12 5.67 -39.83 45.16
C ALA A 12 5.37 -39.76 43.66
N LEU A 13 4.16 -39.30 43.30
CA LEU A 13 3.87 -38.83 41.95
C LEU A 13 4.70 -37.56 41.71
N LEU A 14 5.78 -37.68 40.94
CA LEU A 14 6.47 -36.53 40.35
C LEU A 14 5.58 -35.97 39.23
N THR A 15 4.83 -34.92 39.56
CA THR A 15 4.20 -34.05 38.57
C THR A 15 5.30 -33.28 37.86
N PHE A 16 5.61 -33.66 36.62
CA PHE A 16 6.36 -32.82 35.70
C PHE A 16 5.50 -31.60 35.36
N VAL A 17 5.60 -30.56 36.18
CA VAL A 17 5.22 -29.21 35.76
C VAL A 17 6.20 -28.85 34.65
N LYS A 18 5.78 -28.96 33.39
CA LYS A 18 6.48 -28.28 32.30
C LYS A 18 6.45 -26.79 32.66
N ALA A 19 7.60 -26.27 33.05
CA ALA A 19 7.80 -24.83 33.11
C ALA A 19 7.37 -24.28 31.75
N LEU A 20 6.36 -23.41 31.76
CA LEU A 20 6.05 -22.58 30.61
C LEU A 20 7.37 -21.92 30.17
N PRO A 21 7.72 -21.95 28.88
CA PRO A 21 8.87 -21.19 28.42
C PRO A 21 8.70 -19.76 28.91
N SER A 22 9.73 -19.24 29.58
CA SER A 22 9.84 -17.81 29.85
C SER A 22 9.51 -17.09 28.54
N PRO A 23 8.72 -15.99 28.54
CA PRO A 23 8.56 -15.20 27.34
C PRO A 23 9.96 -14.86 26.86
N GLU A 24 10.36 -15.40 25.70
CA GLU A 24 11.58 -14.98 25.02
C GLU A 24 11.45 -13.46 24.89
N GLN A 25 12.36 -12.73 25.53
CA GLN A 25 12.46 -11.30 25.30
C GLN A 25 12.60 -11.12 23.80
N VAL A 26 11.57 -10.55 23.17
CA VAL A 26 11.56 -10.25 21.75
C VAL A 26 12.81 -9.42 21.48
N GLN A 27 13.82 -10.04 20.87
CA GLN A 27 15.10 -9.39 20.67
C GLN A 27 14.89 -8.23 19.69
N LYS A 28 15.14 -7.01 20.17
CA LYS A 28 15.06 -5.80 19.35
C LYS A 28 16.19 -5.83 18.31
N PRO A 29 15.89 -5.81 17.00
CA PRO A 29 16.92 -5.78 15.97
C PRO A 29 17.67 -4.43 15.98
N SER A 30 18.90 -4.42 15.45
CA SER A 30 19.62 -3.16 15.21
C SER A 30 18.86 -2.29 14.22
N CYS A 31 18.95 -0.96 14.34
CA CYS A 31 18.33 -0.04 13.37
C CYS A 31 18.89 -0.28 11.96
N ARG A 32 20.21 -0.38 11.86
CA ARG A 32 20.92 -0.60 10.61
C ARG A 32 21.01 -2.09 10.23
N PHE A 33 19.93 -2.85 10.38
CA PHE A 33 19.96 -4.30 10.18
C PHE A 33 20.22 -4.75 8.73
N ALA A 34 19.96 -3.92 7.71
CA ALA A 34 19.93 -4.40 6.32
C ALA A 34 21.28 -4.97 5.85
N HIS A 35 22.38 -4.37 6.30
CA HIS A 35 23.73 -4.83 5.95
C HIS A 35 24.18 -6.04 6.78
N GLN A 36 23.47 -6.39 7.85
CA GLN A 36 23.76 -7.53 8.72
C GLN A 36 23.33 -8.86 8.09
N TYR A 37 22.40 -8.80 7.15
CA TYR A 37 22.03 -9.91 6.28
C TYR A 37 22.81 -9.81 4.98
N SER A 38 23.15 -10.93 4.37
CA SER A 38 23.63 -11.04 2.99
C SER A 38 22.46 -11.27 2.03
N GLN A 39 22.65 -10.96 0.75
CA GLN A 39 21.66 -11.29 -0.29
C GLN A 39 21.35 -12.80 -0.30
N ARG A 40 22.35 -13.66 -0.10
CA ARG A 40 22.15 -15.13 -0.09
C ARG A 40 21.31 -15.60 1.09
N GLU A 41 21.45 -14.98 2.26
CA GLU A 41 20.63 -15.32 3.43
C GLU A 41 19.16 -15.00 3.20
N ILE A 42 18.86 -13.82 2.65
CA ILE A 42 17.47 -13.44 2.30
C ILE A 42 16.89 -14.41 1.27
N ILE A 43 17.66 -14.77 0.25
CA ILE A 43 17.18 -15.70 -0.79
C ILE A 43 16.90 -17.09 -0.22
N ARG A 44 17.72 -17.55 0.74
CA ARG A 44 17.52 -18.85 1.38
C ARG A 44 16.29 -18.84 2.30
N ASP A 45 16.15 -17.81 3.12
CA ASP A 45 15.03 -17.66 4.05
C ASP A 45 14.84 -16.18 4.41
N PRO A 46 13.79 -15.51 3.90
CA PRO A 46 13.54 -14.10 4.17
C PRO A 46 12.90 -13.86 5.55
N THR A 47 12.54 -14.90 6.32
CA THR A 47 11.68 -14.76 7.51
C THR A 47 12.29 -13.85 8.58
N ALA A 48 13.57 -14.06 8.93
CA ALA A 48 14.24 -13.23 9.92
C ALA A 48 14.40 -11.78 9.43
N PHE A 49 14.72 -11.59 8.15
CA PHE A 49 14.83 -10.26 7.53
C PHE A 49 13.49 -9.51 7.55
N VAL A 50 12.38 -10.18 7.22
CA VAL A 50 11.03 -9.62 7.29
C VAL A 50 10.68 -9.23 8.71
N ASN A 51 10.99 -10.07 9.70
CA ASN A 51 10.72 -9.79 11.09
C ASN A 51 11.44 -8.53 11.60
N ASP A 52 12.66 -8.29 11.12
CA ASP A 52 13.43 -7.08 11.45
C ASP A 52 12.92 -5.84 10.71
N LEU A 53 12.59 -6.00 9.43
CA LEU A 53 11.96 -4.96 8.61
C LEU A 53 10.65 -4.49 9.24
N LEU A 54 9.72 -5.40 9.54
CA LEU A 54 8.41 -5.07 10.10
C LEU A 54 8.53 -4.39 11.46
N PHE A 55 9.51 -4.76 12.28
CA PHE A 55 9.76 -4.09 13.56
C PHE A 55 10.08 -2.60 13.37
N TRP A 56 10.99 -2.29 12.45
CA TRP A 56 11.44 -0.91 12.23
C TRP A 56 10.45 -0.09 11.42
N GLU A 57 9.82 -0.68 10.40
CA GLU A 57 8.69 -0.06 9.71
C GLU A 57 7.55 0.26 10.70
N GLY A 58 7.32 -0.60 11.68
CA GLY A 58 6.36 -0.38 12.77
C GLY A 58 6.63 0.89 13.58
N LYS A 59 7.89 1.33 13.67
CA LYS A 59 8.23 2.58 14.34
C LYS A 59 7.79 3.82 13.55
N PHE A 60 7.43 3.72 12.28
CA PHE A 60 6.74 4.80 11.57
C PHE A 60 5.33 5.04 12.14
N HIS A 61 4.67 4.04 12.72
CA HIS A 61 3.32 4.14 13.28
C HIS A 61 3.29 4.87 14.63
N GLN A 62 3.46 6.20 14.56
CA GLN A 62 3.48 7.05 15.74
C GLN A 62 2.71 8.35 15.48
N ASN A 63 2.18 8.89 16.58
CA ASN A 63 1.58 10.21 16.57
C ASN A 63 2.59 11.28 16.13
N ASN A 64 2.16 12.22 15.29
CA ASN A 64 3.00 13.29 14.72
C ASN A 64 4.10 12.79 13.76
N ILE A 65 4.13 11.49 13.43
CA ILE A 65 5.06 10.90 12.46
C ILE A 65 4.29 10.49 11.21
N SER A 66 3.30 9.60 11.37
CA SER A 66 2.52 9.04 10.24
C SER A 66 1.02 9.25 10.38
N TYR A 67 0.54 9.57 11.58
CA TYR A 67 -0.87 9.87 11.80
C TYR A 67 -1.07 10.78 13.01
N ASN A 68 -2.25 11.37 13.11
CA ASN A 68 -2.70 12.14 14.24
C ASN A 68 -3.54 11.25 15.17
N ARG A 69 -3.07 10.99 16.40
CA ARG A 69 -3.73 10.10 17.36
C ARG A 69 -5.07 10.62 17.89
N ASN A 70 -5.30 11.93 17.75
CA ASN A 70 -6.49 12.58 18.29
C ASN A 70 -7.69 12.33 17.37
N ASN A 71 -7.49 12.41 16.05
CA ASN A 71 -8.54 12.24 15.06
C ASN A 71 -8.45 10.90 14.29
N GLY A 72 -7.33 10.18 14.39
CA GLY A 72 -7.07 8.90 13.73
C GLY A 72 -6.69 9.00 12.25
N ILE A 73 -6.49 10.20 11.69
CA ILE A 73 -6.19 10.46 10.27
C ILE A 73 -4.69 10.36 10.02
N THR A 74 -4.30 9.80 8.88
CA THR A 74 -2.90 9.79 8.44
C THR A 74 -2.37 11.19 8.14
N TYR A 75 -1.07 11.36 8.32
CA TYR A 75 -0.26 12.33 7.58
C TYR A 75 0.29 11.63 6.35
N ASP A 76 0.60 12.36 5.29
CA ASP A 76 1.37 11.83 4.15
C ASP A 76 2.70 11.23 4.65
N GLY A 77 3.37 11.96 5.52
CA GLY A 77 4.66 11.56 6.07
C GLY A 77 5.29 12.62 6.98
N THR A 78 6.59 12.46 7.25
CA THR A 78 7.40 13.48 7.92
C THR A 78 8.82 13.51 7.39
N ASN A 79 9.36 14.71 7.26
CA ASN A 79 10.79 14.90 7.08
C ASN A 79 11.53 14.40 8.33
N ILE A 80 12.75 13.95 8.12
CA ILE A 80 13.69 13.57 9.18
C ILE A 80 14.95 14.42 9.04
N ASP A 81 15.55 14.77 10.17
CA ASP A 81 16.76 15.58 10.22
C ASP A 81 17.88 14.95 9.41
N TRP A 82 18.55 15.76 8.58
CA TRP A 82 19.59 15.28 7.67
C TRP A 82 20.75 14.58 8.39
N VAL A 83 21.05 14.96 9.64
CA VAL A 83 22.15 14.37 10.42
C VAL A 83 21.65 13.27 11.32
N THR A 84 20.61 13.53 12.12
CA THR A 84 20.17 12.61 13.18
C THR A 84 19.23 11.53 12.69
N GLY A 85 18.44 11.79 11.63
CA GLY A 85 17.38 10.89 11.16
C GLY A 85 16.14 10.87 12.04
N GLU A 86 16.01 11.80 12.98
CA GLU A 86 14.83 11.98 13.81
C GLU A 86 13.80 12.88 13.11
N ALA A 87 12.52 12.68 13.37
CA ALA A 87 11.46 13.47 12.72
C ALA A 87 11.54 14.97 13.05
N THR A 88 11.31 15.80 12.03
CA THR A 88 11.36 17.26 12.11
C THR A 88 10.03 17.89 11.71
N ILE A 89 9.78 18.02 10.41
CA ILE A 89 8.62 18.71 9.83
C ILE A 89 7.71 17.66 9.21
N LYS A 90 6.59 17.39 9.88
CA LYS A 90 5.54 16.52 9.36
C LYS A 90 4.80 17.18 8.19
N HIS A 91 4.43 16.37 7.20
CA HIS A 91 3.51 16.79 6.16
C HIS A 91 2.11 16.77 6.74
N SER A 92 1.57 17.94 7.09
CA SER A 92 0.25 18.06 7.71
C SER A 92 -0.89 17.67 6.77
N THR A 93 -0.60 17.39 5.51
CA THR A 93 -1.56 16.95 4.49
C THR A 93 -1.66 15.42 4.44
N SER A 94 -2.78 14.91 3.93
CA SER A 94 -2.94 13.50 3.54
C SER A 94 -4.07 13.36 2.51
N ALA A 95 -4.30 12.13 2.02
CA ALA A 95 -5.34 11.79 1.06
C ALA A 95 -5.88 10.38 1.31
N ALA A 96 -6.99 10.06 0.65
CA ALA A 96 -7.62 8.74 0.70
C ALA A 96 -6.67 7.59 0.31
N SER A 97 -5.65 7.86 -0.52
CA SER A 97 -4.61 6.89 -0.90
C SER A 97 -3.79 6.41 0.30
N LYS A 98 -3.29 7.34 1.14
CA LYS A 98 -2.55 7.02 2.36
C LYS A 98 -3.43 6.38 3.43
N GLU A 99 -4.67 6.85 3.53
CA GLU A 99 -5.68 6.22 4.39
C GLU A 99 -5.89 4.75 4.01
N SER A 100 -5.88 4.43 2.72
CA SER A 100 -6.05 3.04 2.24
C SER A 100 -4.91 2.12 2.71
N LEU A 101 -3.65 2.57 2.69
CA LEU A 101 -2.50 1.80 3.20
C LEU A 101 -2.63 1.51 4.69
N GLN A 102 -2.97 2.53 5.46
CA GLN A 102 -3.18 2.38 6.90
C GLN A 102 -4.29 1.38 7.18
N ILE A 103 -5.42 1.48 6.47
CA ILE A 103 -6.57 0.60 6.67
C ILE A 103 -6.27 -0.83 6.19
N MET A 104 -5.49 -1.02 5.12
CA MET A 104 -5.04 -2.35 4.70
C MET A 104 -4.14 -3.02 5.75
N LEU A 105 -3.19 -2.27 6.34
CA LEU A 105 -2.41 -2.77 7.47
C LEU A 105 -3.30 -3.17 8.65
N TYR A 106 -4.25 -2.30 9.01
CA TYR A 106 -5.20 -2.51 10.09
C TYR A 106 -6.12 -3.72 9.88
N THR A 107 -6.47 -3.99 8.63
CA THR A 107 -7.23 -5.17 8.22
C THR A 107 -6.52 -6.45 8.65
N HIS A 108 -5.22 -6.56 8.40
CA HIS A 108 -4.41 -7.71 8.83
C HIS A 108 -4.27 -7.81 10.34
N ALA A 109 -4.11 -6.68 11.02
CA ALA A 109 -4.00 -6.63 12.47
C ALA A 109 -5.28 -7.15 13.16
N ILE A 110 -6.46 -6.71 12.71
CA ILE A 110 -7.76 -7.20 13.20
C ILE A 110 -7.94 -8.68 12.91
N ALA A 111 -7.48 -9.15 11.74
CA ALA A 111 -7.51 -10.57 11.39
C ALA A 111 -6.51 -11.43 12.22
N GLY A 112 -5.71 -10.83 13.10
CA GLY A 112 -4.78 -11.52 13.99
C GLY A 112 -3.45 -11.92 13.33
N SER A 113 -3.04 -11.25 12.25
CA SER A 113 -1.75 -11.52 11.61
C SER A 113 -0.57 -11.24 12.56
N PRO A 114 0.32 -12.22 12.81
CA PRO A 114 1.53 -12.03 13.58
C PRO A 114 2.47 -10.97 12.98
N GLU A 115 2.56 -10.89 11.66
CA GLU A 115 3.37 -9.91 10.94
C GLU A 115 2.82 -8.48 11.10
N ALA A 116 1.51 -8.30 11.03
CA ALA A 116 0.89 -7.00 11.31
C ALA A 116 1.06 -6.61 12.79
N ALA A 117 0.97 -7.58 13.70
CA ALA A 117 1.24 -7.35 15.12
C ALA A 117 2.72 -7.02 15.39
N ARG A 118 3.66 -7.62 14.64
CA ARG A 118 5.09 -7.28 14.68
C ARG A 118 5.35 -5.81 14.30
N PHE A 119 4.56 -5.27 13.38
CA PHE A 119 4.60 -3.86 13.03
C PHE A 119 3.94 -2.98 14.12
N LEU A 120 2.70 -3.29 14.52
CA LEU A 120 1.89 -2.37 15.34
C LEU A 120 2.15 -2.45 16.85
N SER A 121 2.44 -3.65 17.37
CA SER A 121 2.63 -3.89 18.80
C SER A 121 3.67 -5.01 19.03
N PRO A 122 4.93 -4.83 18.59
CA PRO A 122 5.93 -5.88 18.67
C PRO A 122 6.22 -6.36 20.10
N GLU A 123 6.02 -5.49 21.10
CA GLU A 123 6.23 -5.81 22.50
C GLU A 123 5.00 -6.48 23.16
N ASN A 124 3.80 -6.34 22.56
CA ASN A 124 2.58 -7.00 23.01
C ASN A 124 1.66 -7.35 21.82
N PRO A 125 2.00 -8.39 21.03
CA PRO A 125 1.29 -8.71 19.78
C PRO A 125 -0.23 -8.89 19.94
N ALA A 126 -0.68 -9.40 21.08
CA ALA A 126 -2.09 -9.60 21.39
C ALA A 126 -2.90 -8.30 21.48
N ALA A 127 -2.26 -7.14 21.69
CA ALA A 127 -2.92 -5.84 21.75
C ALA A 127 -3.13 -5.18 20.37
N ALA A 128 -2.52 -5.70 19.30
CA ALA A 128 -2.60 -5.09 17.97
C ALA A 128 -4.05 -4.96 17.44
N PRO A 129 -4.95 -5.97 17.58
CA PRO A 129 -6.34 -5.84 17.16
C PRO A 129 -7.08 -4.69 17.87
N ASP A 130 -6.99 -4.61 19.21
CA ASP A 130 -7.69 -3.60 19.99
C ASP A 130 -7.14 -2.18 19.76
N LEU A 131 -5.82 -2.05 19.59
CA LEU A 131 -5.18 -0.80 19.19
C LEU A 131 -5.79 -0.27 17.90
N VAL A 132 -5.89 -1.12 16.89
CA VAL A 132 -6.42 -0.77 15.57
C VAL A 132 -7.92 -0.47 15.63
N ALA A 133 -8.71 -1.29 16.32
CA ALA A 133 -10.14 -1.05 16.48
C ALA A 133 -10.40 0.33 17.10
N SER A 134 -9.61 0.73 18.11
CA SER A 134 -9.69 2.05 18.74
C SER A 134 -9.38 3.18 17.75
N ILE A 135 -8.31 3.06 16.95
CA ILE A 135 -7.95 4.06 15.95
C ILE A 135 -9.03 4.17 14.88
N MET A 136 -9.54 3.04 14.39
CA MET A 136 -10.58 3.01 13.37
C MET A 136 -11.93 3.55 13.86
N GLN A 137 -12.25 3.39 15.14
CA GLN A 137 -13.41 4.06 15.74
C GLN A 137 -13.25 5.59 15.74
N LYS A 138 -12.07 6.11 16.12
CA LYS A 138 -11.79 7.56 16.07
C LYS A 138 -11.82 8.09 14.64
N LYS A 139 -11.16 7.38 13.72
CA LYS A 139 -11.11 7.74 12.29
C LYS A 139 -12.52 7.85 11.71
N LEU A 140 -13.40 6.89 11.99
CA LEU A 140 -14.78 6.94 11.51
C LEU A 140 -15.53 8.16 12.05
N HIS A 141 -15.40 8.48 13.35
CA HIS A 141 -16.01 9.70 13.89
C HIS A 141 -15.51 10.95 13.16
N THR A 142 -14.22 11.02 12.85
CA THR A 142 -13.64 12.13 12.10
C THR A 142 -14.19 12.20 10.67
N TYR A 143 -14.31 11.07 9.97
CA TYR A 143 -14.92 11.01 8.63
C TYR A 143 -16.38 11.49 8.65
N LEU A 144 -17.14 11.13 9.68
CA LEU A 144 -18.52 11.55 9.82
C LEU A 144 -18.63 13.07 10.10
N ARG A 145 -17.75 13.64 10.91
CA ARG A 145 -17.68 15.10 11.12
C ARG A 145 -17.26 15.83 9.85
N PHE A 146 -16.29 15.31 9.12
CA PHE A 146 -15.90 15.84 7.81
C PHE A 146 -17.10 15.87 6.85
N ASN A 147 -17.81 14.74 6.70
CA ASN A 147 -18.98 14.66 5.83
C ASN A 147 -20.14 15.57 6.30
N GLN A 148 -20.28 15.80 7.60
CA GLN A 148 -21.28 16.73 8.13
C GLN A 148 -20.96 18.18 7.76
N THR A 149 -19.69 18.58 7.84
CA THR A 149 -19.22 19.94 7.54
C THR A 149 -19.11 20.19 6.04
N PHE A 150 -18.71 19.18 5.27
CA PHE A 150 -18.47 19.25 3.82
C PHE A 150 -19.28 18.18 3.06
N PRO A 151 -20.62 18.23 3.12
CA PRO A 151 -21.48 17.19 2.54
C PRO A 151 -21.44 17.15 1.00
N GLY A 152 -20.88 18.16 0.34
CA GLY A 152 -20.70 18.19 -1.12
C GLY A 152 -19.75 17.11 -1.63
N PHE A 153 -18.82 16.64 -0.79
CA PHE A 153 -17.96 15.50 -1.10
C PHE A 153 -18.70 14.16 -1.09
N GLY A 154 -19.94 14.08 -0.58
CA GLY A 154 -20.76 12.87 -0.66
C GLY A 154 -20.13 11.63 -0.03
N GLY A 155 -19.39 11.80 1.07
CA GLY A 155 -18.70 10.73 1.80
C GLY A 155 -17.28 10.42 1.32
N PHE A 156 -16.84 10.99 0.20
CA PHE A 156 -15.47 10.87 -0.30
C PHE A 156 -14.54 11.88 0.37
N LEU A 157 -13.22 11.66 0.25
CA LEU A 157 -12.21 12.57 0.80
C LEU A 157 -11.43 13.26 -0.31
N PRO A 158 -11.23 14.59 -0.24
CA PRO A 158 -10.21 15.28 -1.01
C PRO A 158 -8.82 15.03 -0.38
N TRP A 159 -7.80 15.73 -0.87
CA TRP A 159 -6.61 15.94 -0.05
C TRP A 159 -6.95 16.89 1.09
N ILE A 160 -6.57 16.51 2.31
CA ILE A 160 -6.97 17.16 3.56
C ILE A 160 -5.77 17.62 4.39
N LEU A 161 -5.97 18.64 5.22
CA LEU A 161 -5.12 18.96 6.36
C LEU A 161 -5.55 18.12 7.56
N ALA A 162 -4.64 17.31 8.11
CA ALA A 162 -4.91 16.33 9.17
C ALA A 162 -4.48 16.78 10.58
N ASP A 163 -3.90 17.99 10.72
CA ASP A 163 -3.40 18.53 11.99
C ASP A 163 -4.49 18.93 12.99
N GLY A 164 -5.61 19.44 12.47
CA GLY A 164 -6.76 19.82 13.28
C GLY A 164 -7.49 18.61 13.86
N GLU A 165 -8.32 18.85 14.88
CA GLU A 165 -9.28 17.84 15.35
C GLU A 165 -10.24 17.44 14.23
N ASP A 166 -10.66 18.42 13.42
CA ASP A 166 -11.47 18.25 12.24
C ASP A 166 -10.63 18.52 10.99
N PRO A 167 -10.48 17.54 10.08
CA PRO A 167 -9.79 17.76 8.84
C PRO A 167 -10.57 18.72 7.95
N ILE A 168 -9.85 19.51 7.20
CA ILE A 168 -10.39 20.40 6.16
C ILE A 168 -9.69 20.08 4.84
N PRO A 169 -10.32 20.33 3.69
CA PRO A 169 -9.61 20.24 2.41
C PRO A 169 -8.37 21.13 2.44
N THR A 170 -7.29 20.68 1.80
CA THR A 170 -6.16 21.57 1.52
C THR A 170 -6.63 22.68 0.57
N PRO A 171 -6.01 23.89 0.58
CA PRO A 171 -6.46 25.00 -0.25
C PRO A 171 -6.58 24.65 -1.74
N ASP A 172 -5.63 23.87 -2.26
CA ASP A 172 -5.65 23.43 -3.66
C ASP A 172 -6.74 22.41 -3.96
N TRP A 173 -7.36 21.82 -2.94
CA TRP A 173 -8.39 20.79 -3.07
C TRP A 173 -9.75 21.20 -2.51
N ASP A 174 -9.92 22.49 -2.22
CA ASP A 174 -11.24 23.06 -1.96
C ASP A 174 -12.15 22.81 -3.18
N ASN A 175 -13.32 22.23 -2.93
CA ASN A 175 -14.29 21.83 -3.95
C ASN A 175 -13.76 20.87 -5.02
N ARG A 176 -12.71 20.08 -4.73
CA ARG A 176 -12.12 19.13 -5.69
C ARG A 176 -11.96 17.76 -5.03
N VAL A 177 -12.35 16.69 -5.72
CA VAL A 177 -12.25 15.32 -5.16
C VAL A 177 -11.69 14.33 -6.19
N PRO A 178 -10.64 13.56 -5.84
CA PRO A 178 -10.05 12.59 -6.74
C PRO A 178 -10.77 11.24 -6.68
N GLY A 179 -11.06 10.65 -7.83
CA GLY A 179 -11.67 9.31 -7.91
C GLY A 179 -10.67 8.19 -7.60
N LEU A 180 -9.41 8.35 -8.01
CA LEU A 180 -8.34 7.36 -7.85
C LEU A 180 -8.11 7.03 -6.37
N ASP A 181 -7.72 8.01 -5.56
CA ASP A 181 -7.42 7.84 -4.12
C ASP A 181 -8.63 7.27 -3.35
N ASN A 182 -9.84 7.70 -3.72
CA ASN A 182 -11.06 7.20 -3.08
C ASN A 182 -11.35 5.76 -3.48
N GLY A 183 -11.05 5.34 -4.72
CA GLY A 183 -11.11 3.94 -5.13
C GLY A 183 -10.29 3.06 -4.20
N GLU A 184 -9.07 3.48 -3.89
CA GLU A 184 -8.16 2.76 -3.01
C GLU A 184 -8.71 2.65 -1.58
N LEU A 185 -9.23 3.75 -1.05
CA LEU A 185 -9.81 3.79 0.29
C LEU A 185 -11.04 2.86 0.43
N LEU A 186 -11.93 2.87 -0.56
CA LEU A 186 -13.19 2.13 -0.50
C LEU A 186 -12.94 0.62 -0.40
N TRP A 187 -12.04 0.09 -1.22
CA TRP A 187 -11.72 -1.34 -1.19
C TRP A 187 -10.89 -1.75 0.02
N ALA A 188 -10.04 -0.85 0.55
CA ALA A 188 -9.38 -1.07 1.84
C ALA A 188 -10.40 -1.18 2.99
N VAL A 189 -11.38 -0.27 3.05
CA VAL A 189 -12.47 -0.33 4.05
C VAL A 189 -13.35 -1.57 3.85
N TYR A 190 -13.62 -1.95 2.59
CA TYR A 190 -14.37 -3.16 2.26
C TYR A 190 -13.70 -4.43 2.83
N GLY A 191 -12.37 -4.55 2.67
CA GLY A 191 -11.58 -5.62 3.27
C GLY A 191 -11.55 -5.56 4.80
N PHE A 192 -11.43 -4.35 5.38
CA PHE A 192 -11.43 -4.13 6.84
C PHE A 192 -12.73 -4.59 7.51
N ILE A 193 -13.88 -4.27 6.90
CA ILE A 193 -15.20 -4.71 7.37
C ILE A 193 -15.24 -6.24 7.43
N GLN A 194 -14.78 -6.93 6.37
CA GLN A 194 -14.76 -8.39 6.36
C GLN A 194 -13.84 -8.97 7.44
N ALA A 195 -12.69 -8.34 7.70
CA ALA A 195 -11.79 -8.77 8.77
C ALA A 195 -12.44 -8.67 10.15
N LEU A 196 -13.11 -7.54 10.46
CA LEU A 196 -13.85 -7.37 11.70
C LEU A 196 -14.94 -8.45 11.86
N GLU A 197 -15.71 -8.69 10.79
CA GLU A 197 -16.78 -9.69 10.76
C GLU A 197 -16.25 -11.11 11.02
N ASN A 198 -15.09 -11.46 10.45
CA ASN A 198 -14.46 -12.77 10.62
C ASN A 198 -14.05 -13.07 12.07
N THR A 199 -13.84 -12.06 12.90
CA THR A 199 -13.41 -12.27 14.29
C THR A 199 -14.51 -12.86 15.18
N GLY A 200 -15.79 -12.68 14.83
CA GLY A 200 -16.93 -13.01 15.69
C GLY A 200 -17.01 -12.18 16.99
N ASN A 201 -16.11 -11.22 17.20
CA ASN A 201 -16.11 -10.36 18.37
C ASN A 201 -17.23 -9.31 18.25
N LYS A 202 -18.12 -9.25 19.25
CA LYS A 202 -19.29 -8.36 19.24
C LYS A 202 -18.94 -6.88 19.06
N SER A 203 -17.91 -6.36 19.74
CA SER A 203 -17.54 -4.94 19.60
C SER A 203 -16.98 -4.63 18.21
N TYR A 204 -16.27 -5.59 17.62
CA TYR A 204 -15.72 -5.47 16.27
C TYR A 204 -16.82 -5.55 15.22
N LEU A 205 -17.82 -6.41 15.42
CA LEU A 205 -19.02 -6.46 14.57
C LEU A 205 -19.80 -5.14 14.60
N GLU A 206 -19.94 -4.51 15.77
CA GLU A 206 -20.55 -3.18 15.89
C GLU A 206 -19.74 -2.10 15.15
N LEU A 207 -18.41 -2.17 15.20
CA LEU A 207 -17.54 -1.27 14.44
C LEU A 207 -17.68 -1.52 12.92
N ALA A 208 -17.77 -2.79 12.50
CA ALA A 208 -17.93 -3.19 11.10
C ALA A 208 -19.21 -2.60 10.52
N GLN A 209 -20.33 -2.68 11.25
CA GLN A 209 -21.62 -2.11 10.83
C GLN A 209 -21.56 -0.60 10.64
N LYS A 210 -20.84 0.12 11.49
CA LYS A 210 -20.68 1.58 11.38
C LYS A 210 -19.84 1.96 10.16
N TRP A 211 -18.74 1.24 9.92
CA TRP A 211 -17.93 1.43 8.70
C TRP A 211 -18.68 1.04 7.44
N GLN A 212 -19.48 -0.03 7.48
CA GLN A 212 -20.37 -0.43 6.38
C GLN A 212 -21.37 0.67 6.06
N THR A 213 -21.92 1.36 7.07
CA THR A 213 -22.83 2.50 6.86
C THR A 213 -22.15 3.66 6.12
N TRP A 214 -20.93 4.02 6.51
CA TRP A 214 -20.14 5.03 5.78
C TRP A 214 -19.86 4.57 4.34
N LEU A 215 -19.42 3.32 4.18
CA LEU A 215 -19.08 2.76 2.87
C LEU A 215 -20.30 2.72 1.95
N ASP A 216 -21.47 2.31 2.46
CA ASP A 216 -22.71 2.25 1.71
C ASP A 216 -23.21 3.64 1.29
N TYR A 217 -22.95 4.68 2.07
CA TYR A 217 -23.30 6.05 1.68
C TYR A 217 -22.59 6.45 0.38
N THR A 218 -21.32 6.09 0.22
CA THR A 218 -20.55 6.38 -1.00
C THR A 218 -21.13 5.70 -2.25
N LYS A 219 -21.79 4.54 -2.10
CA LYS A 219 -22.47 3.85 -3.21
C LYS A 219 -23.60 4.71 -3.79
N THR A 220 -24.28 5.47 -2.93
CA THR A 220 -25.42 6.32 -3.32
C THR A 220 -25.00 7.62 -4.02
N THR A 221 -23.75 8.04 -3.86
CA THR A 221 -23.23 9.32 -4.36
C THR A 221 -22.22 9.14 -5.50
N ALA A 222 -21.55 7.99 -5.60
CA ALA A 222 -20.46 7.72 -6.55
C ALA A 222 -20.81 8.11 -8.00
N ALA A 223 -21.89 7.54 -8.55
CA ALA A 223 -22.25 7.80 -9.94
C ALA A 223 -22.64 9.26 -10.18
N LYS A 224 -23.34 9.90 -9.23
CA LYS A 224 -23.74 11.31 -9.35
C LYS A 224 -22.53 12.26 -9.36
N ILE A 225 -21.50 11.93 -8.59
CA ILE A 225 -20.31 12.79 -8.45
C ILE A 225 -19.31 12.51 -9.59
N PHE A 226 -19.07 11.25 -9.95
CA PHE A 226 -17.93 10.88 -10.80
C PHE A 226 -18.29 10.33 -12.19
N TYR A 227 -19.52 9.89 -12.43
CA TYR A 227 -19.92 9.28 -13.71
C TYR A 227 -20.63 10.29 -14.61
N PHE A 228 -19.99 10.66 -15.73
CA PHE A 228 -20.47 11.69 -16.66
C PHE A 228 -21.09 11.09 -17.93
N GLY A 229 -21.51 9.82 -17.85
CA GLY A 229 -22.11 9.11 -18.97
C GLY A 229 -21.09 8.65 -20.01
N SER A 230 -21.54 7.79 -20.93
CA SER A 230 -20.71 7.27 -22.03
C SER A 230 -19.39 6.65 -21.57
N GLY A 231 -19.40 5.97 -20.41
CA GLY A 231 -18.20 5.35 -19.83
C GLY A 231 -17.22 6.33 -19.17
N LYS A 232 -17.45 7.65 -19.23
CA LYS A 232 -16.52 8.64 -18.70
C LYS A 232 -16.61 8.75 -17.18
N VAL A 233 -15.49 8.47 -16.52
CA VAL A 233 -15.31 8.61 -15.08
C VAL A 233 -14.22 9.64 -14.83
N CYS A 234 -14.52 10.73 -14.12
CA CYS A 234 -13.52 11.78 -13.90
C CYS A 234 -12.39 11.29 -13.01
N ALA A 235 -11.14 11.65 -13.35
CA ALA A 235 -10.03 11.50 -12.43
C ALA A 235 -10.17 12.45 -11.23
N VAL A 236 -10.56 13.70 -11.49
CA VAL A 236 -10.88 14.71 -10.48
C VAL A 236 -12.21 15.36 -10.83
N VAL A 237 -13.06 15.54 -9.82
CA VAL A 237 -14.34 16.24 -9.94
C VAL A 237 -14.22 17.59 -9.25
N ALA A 238 -14.53 18.66 -9.97
CA ALA A 238 -14.82 19.95 -9.39
C ALA A 238 -16.31 20.02 -9.00
N MET A 239 -16.61 20.55 -7.81
CA MET A 239 -17.98 20.78 -7.35
C MET A 239 -18.25 22.27 -7.17
N GLU A 240 -19.52 22.66 -7.19
CA GLU A 240 -19.91 24.07 -7.03
C GLU A 240 -19.54 24.59 -5.63
N ASN A 241 -19.91 23.83 -4.60
CA ASN A 241 -19.65 24.22 -3.21
C ASN A 241 -19.71 23.01 -2.28
N GLN A 242 -18.58 22.68 -1.66
CA GLN A 242 -18.41 21.55 -0.74
C GLN A 242 -19.29 21.61 0.51
N SER A 243 -19.78 22.79 0.91
CA SER A 243 -20.71 22.94 2.04
C SER A 243 -22.17 22.63 1.67
N LEU A 244 -22.51 22.54 0.38
CA LEU A 244 -23.86 22.18 -0.05
C LEU A 244 -24.01 20.65 -0.14
N PRO A 245 -25.11 20.07 0.38
CA PRO A 245 -25.38 18.64 0.21
C PRO A 245 -25.39 18.20 -1.26
N VAL A 246 -25.03 16.94 -1.53
CA VAL A 246 -24.97 16.36 -2.89
C VAL A 246 -26.22 16.61 -3.74
N ASN A 247 -27.39 16.59 -3.12
CA ASN A 247 -28.69 16.76 -3.78
C ASN A 247 -29.27 18.17 -3.66
N HIS A 248 -28.49 19.14 -3.15
CA HIS A 248 -28.93 20.52 -3.11
C HIS A 248 -29.11 21.07 -4.54
N ARG A 249 -30.16 21.87 -4.76
CA ARG A 249 -30.51 22.39 -6.10
C ARG A 249 -29.43 23.24 -6.77
N ALA A 250 -28.56 23.86 -5.96
CA ALA A 250 -27.44 24.68 -6.42
C ALA A 250 -26.11 23.90 -6.44
N GLN A 251 -26.12 22.61 -6.09
CA GLN A 251 -24.92 21.79 -6.20
C GLN A 251 -24.76 21.32 -7.66
N SER A 252 -23.53 21.36 -8.16
CA SER A 252 -23.16 20.81 -9.46
C SER A 252 -21.80 20.12 -9.38
N TYR A 253 -21.57 19.17 -10.29
CA TYR A 253 -20.33 18.40 -10.39
C TYR A 253 -19.87 18.43 -11.84
N GLN A 254 -18.56 18.59 -12.06
CA GLN A 254 -17.95 18.60 -13.39
C GLN A 254 -16.61 17.86 -13.36
N CYS A 255 -16.30 17.10 -14.40
CA CYS A 255 -14.93 16.59 -14.58
C CYS A 255 -13.97 17.77 -14.73
N GLU A 256 -12.91 17.76 -13.94
CA GLU A 256 -11.82 18.70 -14.12
C GLU A 256 -10.96 18.27 -15.31
N LYS A 257 -11.01 19.05 -16.40
CA LYS A 257 -10.33 18.75 -17.68
C LYS A 257 -10.83 17.44 -18.30
N ASP A 258 -10.22 17.06 -19.41
CA ASP A 258 -10.50 15.81 -20.12
C ASP A 258 -9.74 14.60 -19.54
N VAL A 259 -9.33 14.64 -18.26
CA VAL A 259 -8.59 13.55 -17.61
C VAL A 259 -9.56 12.59 -16.95
N LEU A 260 -9.52 11.32 -17.37
CA LEU A 260 -10.46 10.28 -16.96
C LEU A 260 -9.73 9.15 -16.23
N LEU A 261 -10.48 8.32 -15.49
CA LEU A 261 -10.00 7.03 -14.99
C LEU A 261 -10.19 5.93 -16.05
N ASP A 262 -9.61 6.13 -17.23
CA ASP A 262 -9.77 5.26 -18.39
C ASP A 262 -8.65 4.23 -18.56
N ASP A 263 -7.61 4.25 -17.72
CA ASP A 263 -6.44 3.37 -17.82
C ASP A 263 -6.49 2.14 -16.88
N PRO A 264 -5.60 1.14 -17.06
CA PRO A 264 -5.58 -0.06 -16.23
C PRO A 264 -4.69 0.08 -14.99
N PHE A 265 -4.51 1.28 -14.42
CA PHE A 265 -3.69 1.48 -13.23
C PHE A 265 -4.56 1.53 -11.96
N GLU A 266 -4.22 2.37 -10.99
CA GLU A 266 -4.87 2.42 -9.68
C GLU A 266 -6.34 2.82 -9.79
N GLY A 267 -6.67 3.76 -10.69
CA GLY A 267 -8.02 4.26 -10.93
C GLY A 267 -9.04 3.20 -11.39
N GLU A 268 -8.58 2.05 -11.90
CA GLU A 268 -9.45 0.94 -12.33
C GLU A 268 -10.33 0.40 -11.20
N ILE A 269 -9.86 0.43 -9.95
CA ILE A 269 -10.66 -0.05 -8.82
C ILE A 269 -11.85 0.86 -8.49
N PHE A 270 -11.78 2.16 -8.84
CA PHE A 270 -12.95 3.05 -8.77
C PHE A 270 -13.96 2.76 -9.89
N THR A 271 -13.49 2.29 -11.06
CA THR A 271 -14.39 1.78 -12.12
C THR A 271 -15.22 0.61 -11.59
N PHE A 272 -14.63 -0.31 -10.84
CA PHE A 272 -15.38 -1.40 -10.20
C PHE A 272 -16.35 -0.92 -9.13
N TRP A 273 -16.00 0.11 -8.36
CA TRP A 273 -16.91 0.68 -7.37
C TRP A 273 -18.20 1.17 -8.05
N LEU A 274 -18.07 1.90 -9.16
CA LEU A 274 -19.20 2.36 -9.96
C LEU A 274 -19.99 1.20 -10.58
N GLN A 275 -19.31 0.20 -11.15
CA GLN A 275 -19.96 -0.94 -11.79
C GLN A 275 -20.80 -1.76 -10.80
N PHE A 276 -20.27 -2.06 -9.63
CA PHE A 276 -20.97 -2.92 -8.67
C PHE A 276 -22.01 -2.16 -7.87
N PHE A 277 -21.73 -0.90 -7.52
CA PHE A 277 -22.49 -0.21 -6.49
C PHE A 277 -23.03 1.17 -6.91
N GLY A 278 -22.61 1.71 -8.04
CA GLY A 278 -23.06 3.03 -8.52
C GLY A 278 -24.45 3.07 -9.14
N GLY A 279 -25.16 1.93 -9.21
CA GLY A 279 -26.51 1.86 -9.80
C GLY A 279 -26.54 2.09 -11.32
N LEU A 280 -25.42 1.84 -12.00
CA LEU A 280 -25.29 2.01 -13.46
C LEU A 280 -26.11 0.98 -14.23
N SER A 281 -26.62 1.39 -15.41
CA SER A 281 -27.29 0.49 -16.34
C SER A 281 -26.30 -0.52 -16.95
N ASP A 282 -26.78 -1.66 -17.44
CA ASP A 282 -25.92 -2.64 -18.13
C ASP A 282 -25.18 -2.03 -19.34
N THR A 283 -25.83 -1.09 -20.03
CA THR A 283 -25.22 -0.32 -21.12
C THR A 283 -24.06 0.54 -20.61
N ASP A 284 -24.26 1.27 -19.52
CA ASP A 284 -23.20 2.10 -18.93
C ASP A 284 -22.05 1.24 -18.41
N LYS A 285 -22.34 0.12 -17.74
CA LYS A 285 -21.32 -0.84 -17.27
C LYS A 285 -20.49 -1.36 -18.43
N LYS A 286 -21.11 -1.75 -19.54
CA LYS A 286 -20.40 -2.16 -20.77
C LYS A 286 -19.56 -1.01 -21.35
N THR A 287 -20.10 0.21 -21.33
CA THR A 287 -19.44 1.39 -21.88
C THR A 287 -18.21 1.79 -21.05
N LEU A 288 -18.22 1.59 -19.72
CA LEU A 288 -17.02 1.76 -18.87
C LEU A 288 -15.83 0.97 -19.44
N TRP A 289 -16.02 -0.30 -19.77
CA TRP A 289 -14.94 -1.12 -20.33
C TRP A 289 -14.61 -0.76 -21.77
N GLU A 290 -15.60 -0.36 -22.58
CA GLU A 290 -15.36 0.08 -23.96
C GLU A 290 -14.41 1.27 -24.05
N VAL A 291 -14.57 2.27 -23.18
CA VAL A 291 -13.69 3.45 -23.19
C VAL A 291 -12.31 3.16 -22.61
N LYS A 292 -12.16 2.14 -21.75
CA LYS A 292 -10.89 1.74 -21.13
C LYS A 292 -10.00 0.90 -22.05
N ARG A 293 -10.60 0.11 -22.94
CA ARG A 293 -9.89 -0.83 -23.83
C ARG A 293 -8.69 -0.23 -24.58
N PRO A 294 -8.74 1.00 -25.14
CA PRO A 294 -7.59 1.57 -25.83
C PRO A 294 -6.34 1.76 -24.96
N GLN A 295 -6.49 1.87 -23.63
CA GLN A 295 -5.38 2.03 -22.69
C GLN A 295 -4.81 0.69 -22.22
N LEU A 296 -5.53 -0.43 -22.41
CA LEU A 296 -5.03 -1.76 -22.11
C LEU A 296 -4.22 -2.29 -23.30
N VAL A 297 -2.90 -2.09 -23.25
CA VAL A 297 -2.01 -2.34 -24.40
C VAL A 297 -0.97 -3.40 -24.05
N SER A 298 -0.77 -4.36 -24.96
CA SER A 298 0.35 -5.32 -24.92
C SER A 298 1.59 -4.75 -25.59
N VAL A 299 2.72 -4.81 -24.90
CA VAL A 299 4.04 -4.45 -25.44
C VAL A 299 5.07 -5.47 -25.00
N ASP A 300 6.13 -5.64 -25.79
CA ASP A 300 7.24 -6.51 -25.45
C ASP A 300 8.44 -5.69 -24.98
N TYR A 301 8.99 -6.07 -23.84
CA TYR A 301 10.27 -5.56 -23.35
C TYR A 301 11.42 -6.32 -23.99
N GLN A 302 12.41 -5.59 -24.51
CA GLN A 302 13.70 -6.13 -24.95
C GLN A 302 14.83 -5.18 -24.53
N MET A 303 15.80 -5.68 -23.77
CA MET A 303 17.02 -4.93 -23.44
C MET A 303 18.17 -5.89 -23.17
N GLY A 304 19.28 -5.72 -23.91
CA GLY A 304 20.39 -6.66 -23.85
C GLY A 304 19.92 -8.10 -24.11
N ASN A 305 20.27 -9.02 -23.20
CA ASN A 305 19.90 -10.44 -23.28
C ASN A 305 18.56 -10.78 -22.61
N PHE A 306 17.81 -9.77 -22.13
CA PHE A 306 16.52 -9.99 -21.49
C PHE A 306 15.39 -9.65 -22.47
N GLY A 307 14.60 -10.66 -22.79
CA GLY A 307 13.42 -10.55 -23.64
C GLY A 307 13.50 -11.35 -24.94
N PRO A 308 12.42 -11.33 -25.73
CA PRO A 308 11.22 -10.52 -25.53
C PRO A 308 10.39 -10.99 -24.32
N ILE A 309 9.89 -10.04 -23.50
CA ILE A 309 8.97 -10.33 -22.38
C ILE A 309 7.70 -9.49 -22.56
N THR A 310 6.56 -10.16 -22.72
CA THR A 310 5.27 -9.48 -22.94
C THR A 310 4.70 -8.94 -21.64
N VAL A 311 4.32 -7.67 -21.60
CA VAL A 311 3.78 -6.97 -20.42
C VAL A 311 2.59 -6.07 -20.77
N GLN A 312 1.82 -5.68 -19.75
CA GLN A 312 0.92 -4.53 -19.85
C GLN A 312 1.77 -3.27 -19.98
N LYS A 313 1.50 -2.44 -20.99
CA LYS A 313 2.15 -1.13 -21.13
C LYS A 313 1.81 -0.26 -19.91
N GLY A 314 2.84 0.29 -19.27
CA GLY A 314 2.67 1.19 -18.12
C GLY A 314 2.35 2.63 -18.55
N TYR A 315 1.96 3.48 -17.60
CA TYR A 315 1.97 4.93 -17.82
C TYR A 315 3.42 5.41 -17.86
N TRP A 316 4.15 5.23 -16.76
CA TRP A 316 5.61 5.24 -16.68
C TRP A 316 6.19 3.85 -16.44
N PHE A 317 5.36 2.84 -16.15
CA PHE A 317 5.74 1.54 -15.59
C PHE A 317 6.35 1.69 -14.18
N SER A 318 5.95 2.76 -13.47
CA SER A 318 6.18 2.94 -12.05
C SER A 318 5.57 1.76 -11.30
N SER A 319 6.22 1.27 -10.24
CA SER A 319 5.64 0.18 -9.44
C SER A 319 4.27 0.54 -8.87
N HIS A 320 4.04 1.82 -8.56
CA HIS A 320 2.79 2.35 -8.01
C HIS A 320 1.57 1.98 -8.87
N GLU A 321 1.72 1.94 -10.20
CA GLU A 321 0.66 1.62 -11.18
C GLU A 321 0.03 0.23 -10.98
N THR A 322 0.67 -0.65 -10.20
CA THR A 322 0.20 -2.01 -9.92
C THR A 322 -0.58 -2.13 -8.60
N TRP A 323 -0.84 -1.02 -7.91
CA TRP A 323 -1.48 -0.96 -6.59
C TRP A 323 -2.76 -1.78 -6.47
N LYS A 324 -3.60 -1.78 -7.50
CA LYS A 324 -4.90 -2.48 -7.54
C LYS A 324 -4.80 -3.97 -7.17
N ALA A 325 -3.65 -4.59 -7.42
CA ALA A 325 -3.39 -5.99 -7.08
C ALA A 325 -3.16 -6.24 -5.58
N LEU A 326 -2.97 -5.18 -4.78
CA LEU A 326 -2.99 -5.26 -3.31
C LEU A 326 -4.42 -5.34 -2.77
N GLN A 327 -5.42 -4.87 -3.52
CA GLN A 327 -6.76 -4.66 -2.98
C GLN A 327 -7.80 -5.64 -3.54
N MET A 328 -7.82 -5.86 -4.85
CA MET A 328 -8.79 -6.76 -5.49
C MET A 328 -8.10 -8.03 -6.01
N PRO A 329 -8.82 -9.16 -6.14
CA PRO A 329 -8.22 -10.46 -6.41
C PRO A 329 -7.86 -10.66 -7.91
N TYR A 330 -7.13 -9.71 -8.51
CA TYR A 330 -6.68 -9.77 -9.91
C TYR A 330 -5.88 -11.05 -10.22
N TYR A 331 -5.12 -11.56 -9.26
CA TYR A 331 -4.28 -12.74 -9.45
C TYR A 331 -5.03 -14.08 -9.35
N ASP A 332 -6.35 -14.06 -9.09
CA ASP A 332 -7.19 -15.25 -9.27
C ASP A 332 -7.37 -15.60 -10.76
N ILE A 333 -7.16 -14.63 -11.64
CA ILE A 333 -7.26 -14.78 -13.09
C ILE A 333 -5.89 -15.12 -13.65
N ASP A 334 -5.76 -16.32 -14.22
CA ASP A 334 -4.48 -16.89 -14.64
C ASP A 334 -3.69 -15.98 -15.60
N ILE A 335 -4.35 -15.46 -16.64
CA ILE A 335 -3.70 -14.59 -17.63
C ILE A 335 -3.16 -13.30 -16.99
N VAL A 336 -3.89 -12.73 -16.03
CA VAL A 336 -3.47 -11.51 -15.32
C VAL A 336 -2.29 -11.80 -14.43
N ARG A 337 -2.35 -12.89 -13.64
CA ARG A 337 -1.25 -13.33 -12.78
C ARG A 337 0.04 -13.58 -13.58
N ARG A 338 -0.06 -14.25 -14.74
CA ARG A 338 1.08 -14.50 -15.65
C ARG A 338 1.67 -13.21 -16.20
N LEU A 339 0.81 -12.29 -16.67
CA LEU A 339 1.21 -10.99 -17.20
C LEU A 339 1.90 -10.11 -16.15
N PHE A 340 1.36 -10.05 -14.93
CA PHE A 340 1.95 -9.28 -13.85
C PHE A 340 3.24 -9.94 -13.33
N LYS A 341 3.37 -11.28 -13.39
CA LYS A 341 4.65 -11.94 -13.15
C LYS A 341 5.69 -11.55 -14.21
N ASN A 342 5.29 -11.43 -15.48
CA ASN A 342 6.14 -10.88 -16.54
C ASN A 342 6.58 -9.45 -16.27
N ALA A 343 5.70 -8.61 -15.72
CA ALA A 343 6.06 -7.25 -15.33
C ALA A 343 7.24 -7.24 -14.34
N GLU A 344 7.26 -8.18 -13.39
CA GLU A 344 8.34 -8.28 -12.39
C GLU A 344 9.63 -8.90 -12.95
N ARG A 345 9.52 -9.78 -13.96
CA ARG A 345 10.70 -10.20 -14.75
C ARG A 345 11.35 -8.99 -15.41
N VAL A 346 10.53 -8.14 -16.04
CA VAL A 346 11.03 -6.90 -16.66
C VAL A 346 11.59 -5.95 -15.61
N ARG A 347 10.88 -5.66 -14.52
CA ARG A 347 11.29 -4.66 -13.51
C ARG A 347 12.65 -4.99 -12.90
N THR A 348 12.83 -6.25 -12.50
CA THR A 348 14.07 -6.73 -11.90
C THR A 348 15.20 -6.81 -12.93
N CYS A 349 14.95 -7.40 -14.11
CA CYS A 349 15.99 -7.58 -15.11
C CYS A 349 16.37 -6.30 -15.86
N ASN A 350 15.44 -5.33 -15.97
CA ASN A 350 15.74 -4.01 -16.51
C ASN A 350 16.78 -3.29 -15.67
N SER A 351 16.62 -3.34 -14.34
CA SER A 351 17.57 -2.71 -13.43
C SER A 351 18.94 -3.35 -13.55
N VAL A 352 19.02 -4.68 -13.73
CA VAL A 352 20.28 -5.36 -14.04
C VAL A 352 20.85 -4.97 -15.39
N ALA A 353 20.04 -4.95 -16.45
CA ALA A 353 20.48 -4.61 -17.82
C ALA A 353 21.02 -3.18 -17.92
N THR A 354 20.43 -2.26 -17.15
CA THR A 354 20.75 -0.84 -17.13
C THR A 354 21.70 -0.43 -15.99
N LYS A 355 22.23 -1.43 -15.26
CA LYS A 355 23.20 -1.26 -14.15
C LYS A 355 22.69 -0.32 -13.05
N LYS A 356 21.44 -0.51 -12.66
CA LYS A 356 20.77 0.26 -11.61
C LYS A 356 20.72 -0.57 -10.32
N PRO A 357 21.16 -0.01 -9.17
CA PRO A 357 21.19 -0.72 -7.89
C PRO A 357 19.83 -0.75 -7.17
N GLY A 358 18.75 -0.40 -7.86
CA GLY A 358 17.39 -0.39 -7.35
C GLY A 358 16.40 -0.30 -8.49
N MET A 359 15.11 -0.29 -8.14
CA MET A 359 14.01 -0.18 -9.10
C MET A 359 13.28 1.16 -8.94
N PHE A 360 12.43 1.48 -9.91
CA PHE A 360 11.83 2.80 -10.07
C PHE A 360 10.33 2.81 -9.75
N ALA A 361 9.89 3.89 -9.13
CA ALA A 361 8.50 4.23 -8.93
C ALA A 361 8.39 5.73 -8.59
N SER A 362 7.20 6.31 -8.75
CA SER A 362 6.92 7.73 -8.48
C SER A 362 7.24 8.08 -7.02
N ILE A 363 8.02 9.12 -6.76
CA ILE A 363 8.62 9.30 -5.43
C ILE A 363 9.06 10.75 -5.17
N ASN A 364 9.17 11.15 -3.91
CA ASN A 364 9.83 12.41 -3.54
C ASN A 364 11.33 12.39 -3.93
N ASN A 365 11.81 13.53 -4.41
CA ASN A 365 13.21 13.76 -4.77
C ASN A 365 14.07 13.95 -3.51
N ILE A 366 15.37 14.12 -3.69
CA ILE A 366 16.34 14.30 -2.61
C ILE A 366 16.04 15.53 -1.75
N THR A 367 16.50 15.49 -0.51
CA THR A 367 16.50 16.63 0.39
C THR A 367 17.72 17.52 0.09
N ASP A 368 17.50 18.84 0.01
CA ASP A 368 18.60 19.81 0.07
C ASP A 368 19.09 19.88 1.53
N PRO A 369 20.33 19.44 1.83
CA PRO A 369 20.83 19.43 3.21
C PRO A 369 20.92 20.82 3.85
N SER A 370 20.94 21.89 3.04
CA SER A 370 21.06 23.26 3.53
C SER A 370 19.74 23.85 4.04
N SER A 371 18.60 23.43 3.46
CA SER A 371 17.27 23.86 3.89
C SER A 371 16.54 22.80 4.71
N GLY A 372 16.85 21.52 4.48
CA GLY A 372 16.08 20.39 5.00
C GLY A 372 14.82 20.08 4.18
N ASP A 373 14.59 20.79 3.07
CA ASP A 373 13.43 20.60 2.21
C ASP A 373 13.68 19.55 1.14
N VAL A 374 12.63 18.80 0.80
CA VAL A 374 12.58 17.95 -0.38
C VAL A 374 12.53 18.83 -1.64
N THR A 375 13.41 18.56 -2.60
CA THR A 375 13.62 19.39 -3.80
C THR A 375 12.51 19.28 -4.86
N GLY A 376 11.59 18.32 -4.70
CA GLY A 376 10.44 18.13 -5.60
C GLY A 376 9.87 16.71 -5.52
N TYR A 377 8.93 16.41 -6.41
CA TYR A 377 8.35 15.07 -6.56
C TYR A 377 8.57 14.56 -7.99
N ILE A 378 9.14 13.36 -8.12
CA ILE A 378 9.42 12.69 -9.39
C ILE A 378 8.28 11.73 -9.70
N SER A 379 7.29 12.18 -10.47
CA SER A 379 6.20 11.29 -10.92
C SER A 379 6.68 10.28 -11.97
N ASN A 380 7.53 10.71 -12.88
CA ASN A 380 7.90 10.01 -14.11
C ASN A 380 9.12 9.09 -13.97
N ALA A 381 9.11 8.18 -12.99
CA ALA A 381 10.17 7.19 -12.76
C ALA A 381 9.66 5.76 -12.98
N GLY A 382 10.17 5.07 -14.00
CA GLY A 382 9.78 3.70 -14.37
C GLY A 382 10.67 3.07 -15.44
N VAL A 383 10.07 2.48 -16.49
CA VAL A 383 10.79 1.80 -17.59
C VAL A 383 10.35 2.34 -18.96
N PRO A 384 11.06 3.32 -19.55
CA PRO A 384 10.59 4.05 -20.73
C PRO A 384 10.17 3.20 -21.93
N SER A 385 10.87 2.10 -22.20
CA SER A 385 10.67 1.28 -23.41
C SER A 385 9.32 0.56 -23.46
N ILE A 386 8.61 0.46 -22.34
CA ILE A 386 7.33 -0.22 -22.19
C ILE A 386 6.27 0.68 -21.56
N SER A 387 6.45 1.99 -21.71
CA SER A 387 5.62 3.01 -21.07
C SER A 387 4.94 3.91 -22.09
N ASN A 388 3.79 4.45 -21.71
CA ASN A 388 3.09 5.47 -22.48
C ASN A 388 3.92 6.76 -22.52
N GLN A 389 4.39 7.18 -21.34
CA GLN A 389 5.24 8.33 -21.13
C GLN A 389 6.71 7.89 -21.12
N THR A 390 7.44 8.25 -22.17
CA THR A 390 8.82 7.80 -22.41
C THR A 390 9.88 8.75 -21.85
N VAL A 391 9.51 10.01 -21.56
CA VAL A 391 10.41 10.98 -20.92
C VAL A 391 10.36 10.76 -19.41
N GLN A 392 11.45 10.24 -18.87
CA GLN A 392 11.51 9.78 -17.48
C GLN A 392 12.79 10.24 -16.77
N GLU A 393 12.66 10.54 -15.48
CA GLU A 393 13.76 10.83 -14.57
C GLU A 393 14.13 9.53 -13.84
N LEU A 394 15.35 9.04 -14.08
CA LEU A 394 15.82 7.69 -13.69
C LEU A 394 17.12 7.72 -12.88
N ASP A 395 17.32 8.81 -12.14
CA ASP A 395 18.44 9.03 -11.26
C ASP A 395 18.11 8.82 -9.78
N VAL A 396 16.83 8.65 -9.42
CA VAL A 396 16.35 8.30 -8.06
C VAL A 396 15.66 6.94 -8.06
N ILE A 397 15.96 6.12 -7.06
CA ILE A 397 15.38 4.80 -6.79
C ILE A 397 14.81 4.75 -5.38
N THR A 398 13.87 3.84 -5.14
CA THR A 398 13.12 3.79 -3.87
C THR A 398 12.80 2.37 -3.41
N PRO A 399 12.91 2.07 -2.10
CA PRO A 399 12.63 0.73 -1.57
C PRO A 399 11.22 0.22 -1.91
N TYR A 400 10.20 1.07 -1.99
CA TYR A 400 8.84 0.61 -2.25
C TYR A 400 8.62 0.08 -3.67
N SER A 401 9.51 0.40 -4.61
CA SER A 401 9.45 -0.13 -5.97
C SER A 401 9.41 -1.66 -6.05
N VAL A 402 9.79 -2.36 -4.98
CA VAL A 402 9.77 -3.83 -4.88
C VAL A 402 8.41 -4.42 -4.53
N PHE A 403 7.44 -3.63 -4.07
CA PHE A 403 6.17 -4.16 -3.56
C PHE A 403 5.47 -5.12 -4.53
N PRO A 404 5.47 -4.89 -5.86
CA PRO A 404 4.80 -5.82 -6.78
C PRO A 404 5.61 -7.12 -6.93
N THR A 405 6.95 -7.04 -6.86
CA THR A 405 7.84 -8.20 -6.87
C THR A 405 7.61 -9.08 -5.65
N ILE A 406 7.42 -8.48 -4.47
CA ILE A 406 7.13 -9.21 -3.21
C ILE A 406 5.87 -10.06 -3.34
N LEU A 407 4.85 -9.62 -4.08
CA LEU A 407 3.61 -10.38 -4.28
C LEU A 407 3.82 -11.68 -5.07
N PHE A 408 4.89 -11.79 -5.86
CA PHE A 408 5.23 -13.00 -6.61
C PHE A 408 6.37 -13.80 -6.00
N ASP A 409 7.40 -13.11 -5.51
CA ASP A 409 8.56 -13.71 -4.88
C ASP A 409 9.11 -12.77 -3.78
N LYS A 410 8.71 -13.06 -2.55
CA LYS A 410 9.10 -12.29 -1.36
C LYS A 410 10.62 -12.23 -1.19
N SER A 411 11.33 -13.34 -1.44
CA SER A 411 12.79 -13.39 -1.28
C SER A 411 13.51 -12.48 -2.26
N ILE A 412 13.11 -12.50 -3.53
CA ILE A 412 13.71 -11.64 -4.58
C ILE A 412 13.35 -10.18 -4.34
N GLY A 413 12.09 -9.86 -4.04
CA GLY A 413 11.68 -8.50 -3.71
C GLY A 413 12.47 -7.92 -2.53
N LEU A 414 12.68 -8.70 -1.47
CA LEU A 414 13.45 -8.27 -0.30
C LEU A 414 14.96 -8.19 -0.55
N ALA A 415 15.50 -8.97 -1.49
CA ALA A 415 16.88 -8.79 -1.93
C ALA A 415 17.09 -7.43 -2.59
N TRP A 416 16.15 -6.99 -3.45
CA TRP A 416 16.16 -5.64 -4.03
C TRP A 416 15.94 -4.55 -2.98
N TRP A 417 14.99 -4.76 -2.06
CA TRP A 417 14.74 -3.82 -0.97
C TRP A 417 16.01 -3.61 -0.14
N ARG A 418 16.66 -4.72 0.25
CA ARG A 418 17.93 -4.69 0.98
C ARG A 418 18.99 -3.92 0.21
N ASN A 419 19.14 -4.17 -1.09
CA ASN A 419 20.18 -3.54 -1.89
C ASN A 419 20.07 -2.01 -1.92
N MET A 420 18.85 -1.48 -1.86
CA MET A 420 18.59 -0.05 -1.69
C MET A 420 18.78 0.39 -0.23
N ALA A 421 18.28 -0.39 0.73
CA ALA A 421 18.32 -0.06 2.15
C ALA A 421 19.75 -0.03 2.74
N ILE A 422 20.70 -0.80 2.20
CA ILE A 422 22.10 -0.77 2.65
C ILE A 422 22.83 0.53 2.27
N ALA A 423 22.31 1.30 1.30
CA ALA A 423 22.91 2.56 0.90
C ALA A 423 22.90 3.56 2.06
N LYS A 424 23.83 4.52 2.03
CA LYS A 424 23.94 5.53 3.10
C LYS A 424 22.62 6.24 3.35
N LYS A 425 22.27 6.43 4.62
CA LYS A 425 21.00 7.03 5.09
C LYS A 425 19.72 6.30 4.69
N MET A 426 19.77 5.12 4.06
CA MET A 426 18.55 4.43 3.61
C MET A 426 17.83 3.58 4.67
N GLN A 427 18.31 3.61 5.92
CA GLN A 427 17.56 3.21 7.10
C GLN A 427 17.63 4.31 8.16
N ASN A 428 16.54 4.48 8.89
CA ASN A 428 16.36 5.40 10.00
C ASN A 428 15.57 4.70 11.13
N ILE A 429 15.38 5.39 12.27
CA ILE A 429 14.68 4.81 13.44
C ILE A 429 13.19 4.54 13.22
N TYR A 430 12.65 4.87 12.04
CA TYR A 430 11.30 4.60 11.55
C TYR A 430 11.29 3.60 10.37
N GLY A 431 12.40 2.90 10.08
CA GLY A 431 12.50 1.90 9.00
C GLY A 431 13.30 2.40 7.79
N SER A 432 12.88 2.03 6.58
CA SER A 432 13.46 2.56 5.34
C SER A 432 13.22 4.06 5.20
N THR A 433 14.14 4.69 4.50
CA THR A 433 14.04 6.08 4.06
C THR A 433 13.41 6.14 2.66
N GLU A 434 12.77 7.26 2.34
CA GLU A 434 11.97 7.48 1.12
C GLU A 434 12.67 7.05 -0.18
N SER A 435 13.85 7.60 -0.48
CA SER A 435 14.52 7.39 -1.76
C SER A 435 16.00 7.77 -1.72
N THR A 436 16.78 7.24 -2.67
CA THR A 436 18.19 7.60 -2.87
C THR A 436 18.51 7.76 -4.35
N ARG A 437 19.47 8.62 -4.66
CA ARG A 437 20.03 8.65 -6.01
C ARG A 437 20.74 7.34 -6.33
N VAL A 438 20.65 6.90 -7.57
CA VAL A 438 21.35 5.70 -8.08
C VAL A 438 22.87 5.80 -7.92
N ASP A 439 23.40 7.02 -7.93
CA ASP A 439 24.82 7.35 -7.75
C ASP A 439 25.22 7.54 -6.27
N GLY A 440 24.27 7.48 -5.33
CA GLY A 440 24.50 7.63 -3.90
C GLY A 440 24.87 9.04 -3.44
N THR A 441 24.75 10.05 -4.29
CA THR A 441 25.12 11.45 -3.96
C THR A 441 24.04 12.21 -3.19
N GLY A 442 22.82 11.67 -3.12
CA GLY A 442 21.71 12.30 -2.40
C GLY A 442 20.65 11.29 -1.94
N VAL A 443 19.88 11.69 -0.93
CA VAL A 443 18.82 10.91 -0.30
C VAL A 443 17.65 11.84 0.00
N SER A 444 16.43 11.35 -0.14
CA SER A 444 15.25 12.04 0.38
C SER A 444 15.10 11.71 1.86
N ALA A 445 15.49 12.63 2.75
CA ALA A 445 15.41 12.48 4.20
C ALA A 445 13.95 12.66 4.67
N LEU A 446 13.11 11.72 4.21
CA LEU A 446 11.66 11.72 4.37
C LEU A 446 11.18 10.28 4.67
N VAL A 447 10.03 10.18 5.31
CA VAL A 447 9.27 8.93 5.45
C VAL A 447 7.80 9.17 5.10
N THR A 448 7.25 8.42 4.16
CA THR A 448 5.82 8.51 3.74
C THR A 448 5.13 7.16 3.80
N TRP A 449 3.79 7.14 3.79
CA TRP A 449 3.04 5.89 3.67
C TRP A 449 3.37 5.17 2.36
N ASP A 450 3.37 5.90 1.24
CA ASP A 450 3.58 5.37 -0.11
C ASP A 450 4.92 4.65 -0.25
N SER A 451 6.02 5.26 0.25
CA SER A 451 7.36 4.70 0.10
C SER A 451 7.70 3.60 1.13
N LYS A 452 6.82 3.35 2.09
CA LYS A 452 7.08 2.44 3.22
C LYS A 452 6.01 1.37 3.35
N VAL A 453 4.81 1.79 3.68
CA VAL A 453 3.72 0.91 4.07
C VAL A 453 3.14 0.16 2.88
N THR A 454 3.30 0.65 1.64
CA THR A 454 3.03 -0.14 0.44
C THR A 454 3.81 -1.46 0.43
N THR A 455 5.09 -1.41 0.80
CA THR A 455 5.93 -2.61 0.93
C THR A 455 5.43 -3.51 2.05
N VAL A 456 5.05 -2.93 3.19
CA VAL A 456 4.52 -3.68 4.34
C VAL A 456 3.25 -4.42 3.95
N VAL A 457 2.30 -3.74 3.30
CA VAL A 457 1.04 -4.35 2.84
C VAL A 457 1.31 -5.46 1.82
N ALA A 458 2.30 -5.31 0.93
CA ALA A 458 2.70 -6.39 0.03
C ALA A 458 3.30 -7.60 0.77
N ILE A 459 4.11 -7.38 1.82
CA ILE A 459 4.64 -8.47 2.67
C ILE A 459 3.50 -9.26 3.33
N LEU A 460 2.43 -8.56 3.71
CA LEU A 460 1.19 -9.12 4.27
C LEU A 460 0.27 -9.76 3.20
N GLY A 461 0.61 -9.65 1.92
CA GLY A 461 -0.15 -10.25 0.81
C GLY A 461 -1.30 -9.39 0.26
N GLY A 462 -1.33 -8.09 0.60
CA GLY A 462 -2.48 -7.23 0.30
C GLY A 462 -3.73 -7.64 1.09
N VAL A 463 -4.89 -7.07 0.77
CA VAL A 463 -6.19 -7.42 1.38
C VAL A 463 -7.10 -8.22 0.44
N THR A 464 -6.54 -8.70 -0.67
CA THR A 464 -7.27 -9.36 -1.76
C THR A 464 -8.10 -10.55 -1.30
N ASP A 465 -7.62 -11.35 -0.35
CA ASP A 465 -8.32 -12.52 0.17
C ASP A 465 -9.61 -12.15 0.92
N LEU A 466 -9.55 -11.10 1.74
CA LEU A 466 -10.69 -10.60 2.50
C LEU A 466 -11.69 -9.87 1.59
N VAL A 467 -11.18 -9.08 0.64
CA VAL A 467 -12.02 -8.46 -0.39
C VAL A 467 -12.71 -9.54 -1.22
N ARG A 468 -11.99 -10.59 -1.65
CA ARG A 468 -12.57 -11.74 -2.37
C ARG A 468 -13.68 -12.41 -1.57
N GLN A 469 -13.47 -12.65 -0.28
CA GLN A 469 -14.47 -13.27 0.59
C GLN A 469 -15.76 -12.44 0.60
N LYS A 470 -15.64 -11.13 0.83
CA LYS A 470 -16.81 -10.25 0.89
C LYS A 470 -17.46 -10.07 -0.50
N MET A 471 -16.68 -9.99 -1.58
CA MET A 471 -17.20 -9.95 -2.95
C MET A 471 -18.00 -11.21 -3.31
N LYS A 472 -17.60 -12.39 -2.78
CA LYS A 472 -18.37 -13.63 -2.95
C LYS A 472 -19.68 -13.57 -2.16
N ALA A 473 -19.65 -13.04 -0.94
CA ALA A 473 -20.85 -12.85 -0.12
C ALA A 473 -21.83 -11.85 -0.75
N ASP A 474 -21.31 -10.76 -1.32
CA ASP A 474 -22.10 -9.71 -1.99
C ASP A 474 -22.49 -10.08 -3.44
N GLY A 475 -22.05 -11.23 -3.95
CA GLY A 475 -22.42 -11.75 -5.27
C GLY A 475 -21.73 -11.07 -6.47
N VAL A 476 -20.69 -10.26 -6.26
CA VAL A 476 -19.99 -9.49 -7.31
C VAL A 476 -18.68 -10.13 -7.80
N TYR A 477 -18.17 -11.16 -7.08
CA TYR A 477 -16.91 -11.82 -7.43
C TYR A 477 -16.92 -12.48 -8.81
N ALA A 478 -18.00 -13.19 -9.17
CA ALA A 478 -18.08 -13.87 -10.47
C ALA A 478 -18.10 -12.87 -11.64
N GLU A 479 -18.77 -11.72 -11.46
CA GLU A 479 -18.77 -10.63 -12.44
C GLU A 479 -17.38 -10.02 -12.60
N PHE A 480 -16.67 -9.76 -11.50
CA PHE A 480 -15.27 -9.30 -11.51
C PHE A 480 -14.37 -10.22 -12.34
N VAL A 481 -14.37 -11.52 -12.02
CA VAL A 481 -13.53 -12.52 -12.72
C VAL A 481 -13.85 -12.52 -14.21
N LYS A 482 -15.14 -12.61 -14.56
CA LYS A 482 -15.58 -12.65 -15.96
C LYS A 482 -15.12 -11.42 -16.74
N VAL A 483 -15.29 -10.23 -16.16
CA VAL A 483 -14.95 -8.96 -16.82
C VAL A 483 -13.44 -8.86 -17.03
N ILE A 484 -12.65 -9.06 -15.97
CA ILE A 484 -11.19 -8.97 -16.05
C ILE A 484 -10.61 -10.04 -16.98
N GLU A 485 -11.05 -11.28 -16.86
CA GLU A 485 -10.59 -12.35 -17.75
C GLU A 485 -10.92 -12.03 -19.22
N THR A 486 -12.11 -11.49 -19.50
CA THR A 486 -12.52 -11.10 -20.85
C THR A 486 -11.65 -9.97 -21.41
N GLU A 487 -11.44 -8.89 -20.65
CA GLU A 487 -10.69 -7.73 -21.14
C GLU A 487 -9.20 -8.03 -21.30
N TYR A 488 -8.59 -8.77 -20.36
CA TYR A 488 -7.18 -9.14 -20.46
C TYR A 488 -6.94 -10.21 -21.53
N SER A 489 -7.74 -11.28 -21.59
CA SER A 489 -7.54 -12.34 -22.61
C SER A 489 -7.77 -11.85 -24.04
N ARG A 490 -8.52 -10.74 -24.21
CA ARG A 490 -8.70 -10.08 -25.52
C ARG A 490 -7.40 -9.45 -26.02
N VAL A 491 -6.58 -8.91 -25.12
CA VAL A 491 -5.36 -8.17 -25.46
C VAL A 491 -4.12 -9.07 -25.42
N PHE A 492 -4.01 -9.91 -24.39
CA PHE A 492 -2.83 -10.71 -24.09
C PHE A 492 -3.04 -12.18 -24.50
N THR A 493 -2.82 -12.48 -25.78
CA THR A 493 -3.11 -13.81 -26.35
C THR A 493 -1.89 -14.72 -26.43
N GLN A 494 -0.69 -14.16 -26.57
CA GLN A 494 0.58 -14.89 -26.66
C GLN A 494 1.64 -14.18 -25.81
N LEU A 495 1.87 -14.69 -24.61
CA LEU A 495 2.88 -14.14 -23.71
C LEU A 495 4.26 -14.69 -24.07
N GLN A 496 5.23 -13.79 -24.24
CA GLN A 496 6.64 -14.12 -24.40
C GLN A 496 7.42 -13.91 -23.09
N GLY A 497 8.55 -14.59 -22.95
CA GLY A 497 9.48 -14.42 -21.82
C GLY A 497 9.00 -14.98 -20.48
N GLU A 498 8.01 -15.88 -20.47
CA GLU A 498 7.55 -16.53 -19.24
C GLU A 498 8.61 -17.47 -18.62
N ASP A 499 9.60 -17.88 -19.41
CA ASP A 499 10.75 -18.69 -19.02
C ASP A 499 11.93 -17.85 -18.49
N VAL A 500 11.88 -16.53 -18.62
CA VAL A 500 12.89 -15.65 -18.04
C VAL A 500 12.74 -15.62 -16.52
N ASP A 501 13.82 -15.91 -15.79
CA ASP A 501 13.83 -15.84 -14.34
C ASP A 501 13.82 -14.38 -13.85
N LEU A 502 13.28 -14.16 -12.66
CA LEU A 502 13.42 -12.90 -11.95
C LEU A 502 14.90 -12.63 -11.64
N CYS A 503 15.36 -11.41 -11.87
CA CYS A 503 16.76 -11.05 -11.67
C CYS A 503 17.05 -10.60 -10.24
N LEU A 504 18.24 -10.92 -9.72
CA LEU A 504 18.76 -10.38 -8.46
C LEU A 504 19.60 -9.12 -8.68
N PRO A 505 19.72 -8.24 -7.67
CA PRO A 505 20.63 -7.10 -7.73
C PRO A 505 22.07 -7.54 -8.06
N LYS A 506 22.73 -6.76 -8.93
CA LYS A 506 24.15 -6.95 -9.30
C LYS A 506 25.05 -5.75 -8.99
N ASP A 507 24.47 -4.56 -8.95
CA ASP A 507 25.14 -3.32 -8.61
C ASP A 507 24.68 -2.84 -7.23
N THR A 508 25.53 -2.10 -6.52
CA THR A 508 25.21 -1.47 -5.23
C THR A 508 25.18 0.05 -5.39
N VAL A 509 24.40 0.74 -4.57
CA VAL A 509 24.46 2.21 -4.50
C VAL A 509 25.86 2.62 -4.05
N SER A 510 26.48 3.56 -4.76
CA SER A 510 27.85 3.99 -4.46
C SER A 510 27.91 4.76 -3.14
N ASP A 511 28.97 4.58 -2.36
CA ASP A 511 29.25 5.46 -1.23
C ASP A 511 29.96 6.71 -1.74
N ALA A 512 29.19 7.81 -1.90
CA ALA A 512 29.69 9.09 -2.38
C ALA A 512 30.06 10.06 -1.26
N GLY A 513 30.29 9.57 -0.03
CA GLY A 513 30.65 10.39 1.13
C GLY A 513 29.46 10.82 2.00
N LEU A 514 28.26 10.30 1.74
CA LEU A 514 27.14 10.43 2.68
C LEU A 514 27.42 9.62 3.95
N VAL A 515 27.00 10.14 5.10
CA VAL A 515 27.13 9.47 6.40
C VAL A 515 25.75 9.01 6.85
N ASP A 516 25.64 7.80 7.40
CA ASP A 516 24.39 7.30 7.97
C ASP A 516 23.84 8.24 9.05
N PHE A 517 22.55 8.16 9.32
CA PHE A 517 21.95 8.94 10.39
C PHE A 517 22.56 8.57 11.74
N THR A 518 22.81 9.54 12.61
CA THR A 518 23.51 9.27 13.89
C THR A 518 22.71 8.35 14.82
N THR A 519 21.39 8.31 14.68
CA THR A 519 20.51 7.40 15.43
C THR A 519 20.35 6.01 14.78
N CYS A 520 20.86 5.81 13.57
CA CYS A 520 20.73 4.57 12.80
C CYS A 520 21.96 4.34 11.91
N ASN A 521 23.02 3.77 12.48
CA ASN A 521 24.27 3.43 11.79
C ASN A 521 24.78 2.03 12.15
#